data_AF-A0A8T3WYH7-F1
#
_entry.id   AF-A0A8T3WYH7-F1
#
_cell.length_a   1.000
_cell.length_b   1.000
_cell.length_c   1.000
_cell.angle_alpha   90.00
_cell.angle_beta   90.00
_cell.angle_gamma   90.00
#
_symmetry.space_group_name_H-M   'P 1'
#
loop_
_entity.id
_entity.type
_entity.pdbx_description
1 polymer ?
#
loop_
_entity_poly.entity_id
_entity_poly.type
_entity_poly.pdbx_seq_one_letter_code
_entity_poly.pdbx_strand_id
1 'polypeptide(L)'
;MASSLVNYVKTQFAAGYSNEQLKAYLLQYHYTPAQIEDAFHEASLQAREQKTIARPSKEKIAIAVAVGLSVLLIAGFGIYHFSGKKIIAEPVSLSVSLEKTSYKPGEQVSFSLAFDGGAPEDPASLMYEIKNIQDEVVGSQADEASLKGGLAGRKSIPLKNDLAGGRYYLKVSLSAGGQSISKTASFQVEEKPTLPTATSLTPRTAQQCPPTCDDNNACTKDTCGAETNFACAHETLSPCCGDGTCQSSEDYRTCLADCTPPDAAGGDDLFRGKSIFETIDTIREVAKSDYSRAVSYCQGIEVLSYQHRCLEGVAAGSGNKEACEQILDQGAKDDCYFSFATQLVKSEECAPITRESRRDQCYMEFVMKGDYTVCNNIINKYLKQSCDSMKQLSHATR
;
A
#
# COMPACT_ATOMS: atom_id res chain seq x y z
N MET A 1 -6.71 -41.10 54.45
CA MET A 1 -8.01 -40.53 54.00
C MET A 1 -7.99 -40.09 52.54
N ALA A 2 -6.90 -39.48 52.02
CA ALA A 2 -6.80 -39.03 50.62
C ALA A 2 -7.16 -40.10 49.56
N SER A 3 -6.68 -41.34 49.71
CA SER A 3 -6.98 -42.44 48.78
C SER A 3 -8.48 -42.80 48.68
N SER A 4 -9.25 -42.60 49.75
CA SER A 4 -10.71 -42.86 49.75
C SER A 4 -11.46 -41.84 48.88
N LEU A 5 -11.06 -40.56 48.97
CA LEU A 5 -11.69 -39.47 48.22
C LEU A 5 -11.38 -39.58 46.72
N VAL A 6 -10.14 -39.89 46.35
CA VAL A 6 -9.73 -40.11 44.95
C VAL A 6 -10.53 -41.25 44.31
N ASN A 7 -10.70 -42.38 45.01
CA ASN A 7 -11.49 -43.51 44.50
C ASN A 7 -12.97 -43.18 44.35
N TYR A 8 -13.52 -42.39 45.28
CA TYR A 8 -14.89 -41.91 45.18
C TYR A 8 -15.07 -41.02 43.94
N VAL A 9 -14.21 -40.01 43.75
CA VAL A 9 -14.25 -39.09 42.59
C VAL A 9 -14.17 -39.86 41.27
N LYS A 10 -13.27 -40.85 41.16
CA LYS A 10 -13.18 -41.72 39.98
C LYS A 10 -14.46 -42.49 39.70
N THR A 11 -15.04 -43.10 40.73
CA THR A 11 -16.25 -43.92 40.61
C THR A 11 -17.42 -43.05 40.11
N GLN A 12 -17.51 -41.82 40.61
CA GLN A 12 -18.55 -40.89 40.18
C GLN A 12 -18.32 -40.37 38.75
N PHE A 13 -17.08 -40.14 38.32
CA PHE A 13 -16.82 -39.85 36.90
C PHE A 13 -17.21 -41.00 35.99
N ALA A 14 -16.92 -42.25 36.38
CA ALA A 14 -17.35 -43.42 35.63
C ALA A 14 -18.89 -43.56 35.57
N ALA A 15 -19.60 -43.04 36.58
CA ALA A 15 -21.06 -42.96 36.61
C ALA A 15 -21.65 -41.75 35.86
N GLY A 16 -20.82 -40.86 35.30
CA GLY A 16 -21.25 -39.76 34.43
C GLY A 16 -21.56 -38.44 35.13
N TYR A 17 -21.15 -38.27 36.39
CA TYR A 17 -21.33 -37.00 37.10
C TYR A 17 -20.36 -35.92 36.59
N SER A 18 -20.84 -34.67 36.48
CA SER A 18 -19.99 -33.54 36.07
C SER A 18 -19.04 -33.10 37.19
N ASN A 19 -17.96 -32.42 36.81
CA ASN A 19 -16.99 -31.88 37.77
C ASN A 19 -17.67 -30.97 38.81
N GLU A 20 -18.58 -30.12 38.36
CA GLU A 20 -19.26 -29.11 39.16
C GLU A 20 -20.22 -29.76 40.16
N GLN A 21 -20.95 -30.79 39.73
CA GLN A 21 -21.87 -31.56 40.59
C GLN A 21 -21.12 -32.22 41.74
N LEU A 22 -19.96 -32.82 41.45
CA LEU A 22 -19.15 -33.50 42.45
C LEU A 22 -18.48 -32.52 43.42
N LYS A 23 -17.97 -31.38 42.92
CA LYS A 23 -17.41 -30.33 43.77
C LYS A 23 -18.46 -29.78 44.73
N ALA A 24 -19.66 -29.47 44.24
CA ALA A 24 -20.77 -29.00 45.06
C ALA A 24 -21.19 -30.03 46.13
N TYR A 25 -21.26 -31.31 45.75
CA TYR A 25 -21.57 -32.39 46.69
C TYR A 25 -20.51 -32.53 47.77
N LEU A 26 -19.22 -32.58 47.43
CA LEU A 26 -18.14 -32.75 48.41
C LEU A 26 -18.02 -31.57 49.38
N LEU A 27 -18.34 -30.35 48.93
CA LEU A 27 -18.41 -29.18 49.82
C LEU A 27 -19.49 -29.32 50.90
N GLN A 28 -20.64 -29.97 50.59
CA GLN A 28 -21.69 -30.23 51.58
C GLN A 28 -21.25 -31.23 52.67
N TYR A 29 -20.24 -32.06 52.39
CA TYR A 29 -19.66 -33.01 53.34
C TYR A 29 -18.38 -32.49 54.00
N HIS A 30 -18.21 -31.16 54.04
CA HIS A 30 -17.12 -30.46 54.73
C HIS A 30 -15.70 -30.78 54.23
N TYR A 31 -15.54 -31.26 52.99
CA TYR A 31 -14.23 -31.31 52.36
C TYR A 31 -13.77 -29.89 51.98
N THR A 32 -12.50 -29.58 52.21
CA THR A 32 -11.97 -28.25 51.83
C THR A 32 -11.77 -28.17 50.32
N PRO A 33 -11.86 -26.97 49.70
CA PRO A 33 -11.60 -26.82 48.27
C PRO A 33 -10.26 -27.40 47.81
N ALA A 34 -9.20 -27.26 48.62
CA ALA A 34 -7.88 -27.83 48.33
C ALA A 34 -7.90 -29.37 48.25
N GLN A 35 -8.56 -30.05 49.21
CA GLN A 35 -8.68 -31.50 49.19
C GLN A 35 -9.48 -32.02 47.99
N ILE A 36 -10.46 -31.25 47.54
CA ILE A 36 -11.27 -31.57 46.36
C ILE A 36 -10.43 -31.44 45.09
N GLU A 37 -9.71 -30.31 44.90
CA GLU A 37 -8.86 -30.13 43.71
C GLU A 37 -7.72 -31.16 43.64
N ASP A 38 -7.07 -31.45 44.77
CA ASP A 38 -6.01 -32.47 44.85
C ASP A 38 -6.54 -33.85 44.43
N ALA A 39 -7.73 -34.22 44.91
CA ALA A 39 -8.34 -35.51 44.56
C ALA A 39 -8.75 -35.60 43.08
N PHE A 40 -9.23 -34.49 42.49
CA PHE A 40 -9.55 -34.41 41.07
C PHE A 40 -8.31 -34.49 40.19
N HIS A 41 -7.24 -33.78 40.58
CA HIS A 41 -5.97 -33.81 39.88
C HIS A 41 -5.39 -35.24 39.87
N GLU A 42 -5.34 -35.90 41.03
CA GLU A 42 -4.83 -37.28 41.14
C GLU A 42 -5.71 -38.30 40.38
N ALA A 43 -7.04 -38.16 40.45
CA ALA A 43 -7.96 -38.98 39.67
C ALA A 43 -7.73 -38.83 38.15
N SER A 44 -7.44 -37.61 37.67
CA SER A 44 -7.18 -37.33 36.26
C SER A 44 -5.85 -37.91 35.76
N LEU A 45 -4.81 -37.91 36.60
CA LEU A 45 -3.52 -38.52 36.28
C LEU A 45 -3.63 -40.04 36.13
N GLN A 46 -4.34 -40.70 37.05
CA GLN A 46 -4.52 -42.15 37.01
C GLN A 46 -5.44 -42.61 35.85
N ALA A 47 -6.40 -41.78 35.43
CA ALA A 47 -7.21 -42.04 34.24
C ALA A 47 -6.39 -42.01 32.94
N ARG A 48 -5.28 -41.25 32.89
CA ARG A 48 -4.36 -41.24 31.74
C ARG A 48 -3.52 -42.50 31.65
N GLU A 49 -3.11 -43.08 32.78
CA GLU A 49 -2.29 -44.30 32.81
C GLU A 49 -3.09 -45.58 32.50
N GLN A 50 -4.39 -45.62 32.82
CA GLN A 50 -5.25 -46.76 32.50
C GLN A 50 -5.66 -46.84 31.02
N LYS A 51 -5.33 -45.85 30.18
CA LYS A 51 -5.39 -45.96 28.72
C LYS A 51 -4.18 -46.73 28.15
N THR A 52 -3.63 -47.67 28.89
CA THR A 52 -2.73 -48.69 28.33
C THR A 52 -3.55 -49.51 27.34
N ILE A 53 -3.16 -49.35 26.07
CA ILE A 53 -3.79 -49.89 24.88
C ILE A 53 -3.96 -51.40 25.06
N ALA A 54 -5.20 -51.83 25.33
CA ALA A 54 -5.58 -53.22 25.11
C ALA A 54 -5.32 -53.51 23.63
N ARG A 55 -4.22 -54.20 23.32
CA ARG A 55 -3.82 -54.57 21.96
C ARG A 55 -5.02 -55.18 21.25
N PRO A 56 -5.66 -54.47 20.31
CA PRO A 56 -6.81 -55.03 19.63
C PRO A 56 -6.36 -56.24 18.83
N SER A 57 -7.14 -57.32 18.86
CA SER A 57 -6.86 -58.50 18.04
C SER A 57 -6.76 -58.08 16.56
N LYS A 58 -5.89 -58.75 15.81
CA LYS A 58 -5.60 -58.40 14.41
C LYS A 58 -6.87 -58.29 13.53
N GLU A 59 -7.92 -59.05 13.86
CA GLU A 59 -9.24 -58.95 13.20
C GLU A 59 -9.95 -57.62 13.44
N LYS A 60 -9.91 -57.09 14.68
CA LYS A 60 -10.56 -55.80 14.99
C LYS A 60 -9.83 -54.62 14.35
N ILE A 61 -8.51 -54.73 14.18
CA ILE A 61 -7.71 -53.75 13.44
C ILE A 61 -8.09 -53.75 11.95
N ALA A 62 -8.23 -54.93 11.33
CA ALA A 62 -8.61 -55.03 9.92
C ALA A 62 -9.97 -54.40 9.64
N ILE A 63 -10.96 -54.65 10.51
CA ILE A 63 -12.31 -54.06 10.38
C ILE A 63 -12.26 -52.54 10.58
N ALA A 64 -11.51 -52.05 11.58
CA ALA A 64 -11.38 -50.61 11.83
C ALA A 64 -10.71 -49.88 10.66
N VAL A 65 -9.69 -50.48 10.03
CA VAL A 65 -9.02 -49.93 8.83
C VAL A 65 -9.98 -49.91 7.64
N ALA A 66 -10.76 -50.97 7.41
CA ALA A 66 -11.73 -51.03 6.33
C ALA A 66 -12.85 -49.99 6.48
N VAL A 67 -13.37 -49.81 7.71
CA VAL A 67 -14.38 -48.77 8.01
C VAL A 67 -13.77 -47.37 7.85
N GLY A 68 -12.54 -47.15 8.34
CA GLY A 68 -11.84 -45.87 8.18
C GLY A 68 -11.62 -45.49 6.72
N LEU A 69 -11.19 -46.44 5.88
CA LEU A 69 -11.03 -46.22 4.44
C LEU A 69 -12.37 -45.94 3.75
N SER A 70 -13.43 -46.63 4.13
CA SER A 70 -14.79 -46.37 3.62
C SER A 70 -15.27 -44.96 3.94
N VAL A 71 -15.05 -44.50 5.18
CA VAL A 71 -15.42 -43.13 5.61
C VAL A 71 -14.59 -42.09 4.86
N LEU A 72 -13.30 -42.33 4.65
CA LEU A 72 -12.44 -41.42 3.86
C LEU A 72 -12.85 -41.36 2.40
N LEU A 73 -13.28 -42.47 1.80
CA LEU A 73 -13.79 -42.49 0.42
C LEU A 73 -15.14 -41.76 0.31
N ILE A 74 -16.05 -41.94 1.27
CA ILE A 74 -17.34 -41.21 1.29
C ILE A 74 -17.11 -39.73 1.57
N ALA A 75 -16.21 -39.37 2.49
CA ALA A 75 -15.84 -37.98 2.75
C ALA A 75 -15.12 -37.35 1.56
N GLY A 76 -14.21 -38.08 0.90
CA GLY A 76 -13.54 -37.63 -0.32
C GLY A 76 -14.50 -37.44 -1.48
N PHE A 77 -15.45 -38.37 -1.67
CA PHE A 77 -16.51 -38.26 -2.68
C PHE A 77 -17.49 -37.13 -2.36
N GLY A 78 -17.85 -36.97 -1.08
CA GLY A 78 -18.66 -35.86 -0.59
C GLY A 78 -17.95 -34.52 -0.81
N ILE A 79 -16.67 -34.39 -0.48
CA ILE A 79 -15.88 -33.20 -0.75
C ILE A 79 -15.74 -32.97 -2.26
N TYR A 80 -15.55 -34.01 -3.07
CA TYR A 80 -15.43 -33.88 -4.53
C TYR A 80 -16.74 -33.39 -5.18
N HIS A 81 -17.90 -33.88 -4.73
CA HIS A 81 -19.19 -33.47 -5.26
C HIS A 81 -19.73 -32.17 -4.63
N PHE A 82 -19.45 -31.92 -3.36
CA PHE A 82 -19.90 -30.72 -2.64
C PHE A 82 -18.94 -29.54 -2.78
N SER A 83 -17.69 -29.78 -3.18
CA SER A 83 -16.83 -28.77 -3.83
C SER A 83 -17.26 -28.57 -5.28
N GLY A 84 -18.59 -28.54 -5.52
CA GLY A 84 -19.15 -28.02 -6.75
C GLY A 84 -18.43 -26.71 -7.03
N LYS A 85 -17.73 -26.69 -8.17
CA LYS A 85 -16.78 -25.65 -8.59
C LYS A 85 -17.24 -24.32 -8.01
N LYS A 86 -16.61 -23.87 -6.92
CA LYS A 86 -16.68 -22.45 -6.58
C LYS A 86 -16.08 -21.82 -7.82
N ILE A 87 -16.93 -21.27 -8.67
CA ILE A 87 -16.51 -20.40 -9.74
C ILE A 87 -15.80 -19.31 -8.96
N ILE A 88 -14.46 -19.38 -8.92
CA ILE A 88 -13.64 -18.32 -8.38
C ILE A 88 -13.94 -17.21 -9.36
N ALA A 89 -14.88 -16.33 -8.99
CA ALA A 89 -15.21 -15.18 -9.79
C ALA A 89 -13.88 -14.48 -10.05
N GLU A 90 -13.55 -14.30 -11.32
CA GLU A 90 -12.31 -13.62 -11.69
C GLU A 90 -12.31 -12.26 -10.99
N PRO A 91 -11.16 -11.86 -10.41
CA PRO A 91 -11.07 -10.61 -9.68
C PRO A 91 -11.49 -9.47 -10.61
N VAL A 92 -12.48 -8.70 -10.19
CA VAL A 92 -12.95 -7.54 -10.95
C VAL A 92 -11.80 -6.53 -11.02
N SER A 93 -11.40 -6.16 -12.23
CA SER A 93 -10.49 -5.07 -12.48
C SER A 93 -11.29 -3.81 -12.81
N LEU A 94 -10.83 -2.66 -12.30
CA LEU A 94 -11.41 -1.35 -12.57
C LEU A 94 -10.33 -0.46 -13.19
N SER A 95 -10.69 0.23 -14.26
CA SER A 95 -9.87 1.24 -14.93
C SER A 95 -10.66 2.54 -15.07
N VAL A 96 -9.96 3.66 -14.87
CA VAL A 96 -10.52 5.02 -14.90
C VAL A 96 -9.61 5.86 -15.77
N SER A 97 -10.18 6.62 -16.70
CA SER A 97 -9.42 7.51 -17.58
C SER A 97 -10.15 8.83 -17.74
N LEU A 98 -9.48 9.93 -17.38
CA LEU A 98 -10.02 11.28 -17.54
C LEU A 98 -9.96 11.71 -19.01
N GLU A 99 -10.96 12.46 -19.48
CA GLU A 99 -10.93 13.03 -20.84
C GLU A 99 -10.03 14.26 -20.93
N LYS A 100 -9.88 15.00 -19.82
CA LYS A 100 -8.97 16.15 -19.68
C LYS A 100 -8.24 16.11 -18.35
N THR A 101 -7.08 16.77 -18.31
CA THR A 101 -6.26 16.92 -17.10
C THR A 101 -6.33 18.32 -16.49
N SER A 102 -7.00 19.28 -17.13
CA SER A 102 -7.25 20.64 -16.64
C SER A 102 -8.72 21.02 -16.83
N TYR A 103 -9.30 21.67 -15.82
CA TYR A 103 -10.70 22.10 -15.78
C TYR A 103 -10.83 23.49 -15.16
N LYS A 104 -11.90 24.21 -15.49
CA LYS A 104 -12.26 25.46 -14.82
C LYS A 104 -13.27 25.21 -13.70
N PRO A 105 -13.31 26.05 -12.64
CA PRO A 105 -14.39 26.01 -11.66
C PRO A 105 -15.77 26.06 -12.35
N GLY A 106 -16.68 25.17 -11.97
CA GLY A 106 -18.00 25.04 -12.60
C GLY A 106 -18.08 24.09 -13.80
N GLU A 107 -16.97 23.62 -14.35
CA GLU A 107 -16.97 22.62 -15.43
C GLU A 107 -17.32 21.21 -14.93
N GLN A 108 -17.62 20.29 -15.85
CA GLN A 108 -17.83 18.88 -15.52
C GLN A 108 -16.56 18.05 -15.77
N VAL A 109 -16.14 17.28 -14.77
CA VAL A 109 -15.05 16.31 -14.91
C VAL A 109 -15.60 15.08 -15.62
N SER A 110 -15.27 14.94 -16.91
CA SER A 110 -15.67 13.80 -17.73
C SER A 110 -14.62 12.70 -17.69
N PHE A 111 -15.05 11.46 -17.51
CA PHE A 111 -14.17 10.29 -17.42
C PHE A 111 -14.83 9.04 -17.98
N SER A 112 -14.00 8.12 -18.46
CA SER A 112 -14.41 6.80 -18.90
C SER A 112 -14.07 5.77 -17.83
N LEU A 113 -15.00 4.85 -17.60
CA LEU A 113 -14.84 3.68 -16.75
C LEU A 113 -14.77 2.44 -17.64
N ALA A 114 -13.91 1.50 -17.29
CA ALA A 114 -13.93 0.16 -17.87
C ALA A 114 -13.67 -0.86 -16.76
N PHE A 115 -14.45 -1.94 -16.79
CA PHE A 115 -14.33 -3.07 -15.86
C PHE A 115 -14.06 -4.33 -16.66
N ASP A 116 -13.18 -5.19 -16.15
CA ASP A 116 -12.94 -6.52 -16.67
C ASP A 116 -13.11 -7.55 -15.56
N GLY A 117 -13.76 -8.67 -15.85
CA GLY A 117 -14.14 -9.69 -14.86
C GLY A 117 -15.42 -9.37 -14.04
N GLY A 118 -15.87 -10.33 -13.24
CA GLY A 118 -17.04 -10.22 -12.36
C GLY A 118 -18.16 -11.22 -12.65
N ALA A 119 -18.94 -11.57 -11.61
CA ALA A 119 -20.10 -12.42 -11.75
C ALA A 119 -21.22 -11.66 -12.51
N PRO A 120 -21.93 -12.32 -13.45
CA PRO A 120 -22.77 -11.64 -14.44
C PRO A 120 -24.05 -10.99 -13.89
N GLU A 121 -24.38 -11.09 -12.60
CA GLU A 121 -25.69 -10.66 -12.07
C GLU A 121 -25.67 -9.87 -10.76
N ASP A 122 -24.50 -9.64 -10.14
CA ASP A 122 -24.47 -8.88 -8.90
C ASP A 122 -24.61 -7.37 -9.18
N PRO A 123 -25.57 -6.67 -8.56
CA PRO A 123 -25.63 -5.21 -8.62
C PRO A 123 -24.38 -4.66 -7.94
N ALA A 124 -23.69 -3.74 -8.61
CA ALA A 124 -22.52 -3.09 -8.07
C ALA A 124 -22.84 -1.63 -7.77
N SER A 125 -22.42 -1.16 -6.59
CA SER A 125 -22.49 0.25 -6.23
C SER A 125 -21.20 0.94 -6.63
N LEU A 126 -21.34 2.02 -7.40
CA LEU A 126 -20.25 2.90 -7.79
C LEU A 126 -20.33 4.20 -6.97
N MET A 127 -19.21 4.60 -6.41
CA MET A 127 -19.05 5.88 -5.74
C MET A 127 -17.92 6.66 -6.40
N TYR A 128 -18.22 7.88 -6.82
CA TYR A 128 -17.25 8.80 -7.39
C TYR A 128 -17.06 9.97 -6.42
N GLU A 129 -15.81 10.26 -6.07
CA GLU A 129 -15.45 11.34 -5.16
C GLU A 129 -14.38 12.21 -5.81
N ILE A 130 -14.59 13.52 -5.87
CA ILE A 130 -13.55 14.49 -6.19
C ILE A 130 -12.97 14.98 -4.89
N LYS A 131 -11.66 14.84 -4.74
CA LYS A 131 -10.94 15.22 -3.53
C LYS A 131 -9.80 16.19 -3.83
N ASN A 132 -9.53 17.08 -2.88
CA ASN A 132 -8.32 17.92 -2.92
C ASN A 132 -7.10 17.16 -2.39
N ILE A 133 -5.92 17.80 -2.42
CA ILE A 133 -4.66 17.19 -1.91
C ILE A 133 -4.67 16.90 -0.41
N GLN A 134 -5.64 17.42 0.36
CA GLN A 134 -5.86 17.12 1.78
C GLN A 134 -6.85 15.96 2.00
N ASP A 135 -7.26 15.25 0.94
CA ASP A 135 -8.27 14.17 0.95
C ASP A 135 -9.68 14.62 1.37
N GLU A 136 -9.96 15.93 1.33
CA GLU A 136 -11.29 16.49 1.57
C GLU A 136 -12.18 16.32 0.33
N VAL A 137 -13.39 15.79 0.54
CA VAL A 137 -14.36 15.57 -0.54
C VAL A 137 -15.01 16.90 -0.93
N VAL A 138 -14.69 17.39 -2.13
CA VAL A 138 -15.26 18.63 -2.67
C VAL A 138 -16.48 18.40 -3.55
N GLY A 139 -16.65 17.18 -4.06
CA GLY A 139 -17.84 16.74 -4.79
C GLY A 139 -17.94 15.21 -4.79
N SER A 140 -19.16 14.67 -4.84
CA SER A 140 -19.38 13.24 -4.93
C SER A 140 -20.66 12.89 -5.68
N GLN A 141 -20.70 11.69 -6.24
CA GLN A 141 -21.86 11.13 -6.91
C GLN A 141 -21.85 9.61 -6.75
N ALA A 142 -23.02 9.02 -6.52
CA ALA A 142 -23.21 7.58 -6.46
C ALA A 142 -24.01 7.10 -7.66
N ASP A 143 -23.78 5.85 -8.07
CA ASP A 143 -24.47 5.22 -9.17
C ASP A 143 -24.58 3.70 -8.95
N GLU A 144 -25.49 3.06 -9.66
CA GLU A 144 -25.63 1.61 -9.67
C GLU A 144 -25.31 1.08 -11.08
N ALA A 145 -24.48 0.05 -11.14
CA ALA A 145 -24.10 -0.58 -12.40
C ALA A 145 -24.31 -2.09 -12.36
N SER A 146 -24.72 -2.64 -13.50
CA SER A 146 -24.64 -4.08 -13.74
C SER A 146 -23.26 -4.40 -14.29
N LEU A 147 -22.57 -5.37 -13.70
CA LEU A 147 -21.26 -5.85 -14.18
C LEU A 147 -21.37 -6.68 -15.47
N LYS A 148 -22.59 -6.94 -15.95
CA LYS A 148 -22.82 -7.74 -17.16
C LYS A 148 -22.36 -6.99 -18.41
N GLY A 149 -21.30 -7.50 -19.03
CA GLY A 149 -20.83 -7.05 -20.34
C GLY A 149 -19.71 -6.00 -20.32
N GLY A 150 -19.08 -5.76 -19.16
CA GLY A 150 -18.00 -4.78 -19.02
C GLY A 150 -18.51 -3.37 -19.29
N LEU A 151 -18.93 -2.66 -18.24
CA LEU A 151 -19.47 -1.30 -18.41
C LEU A 151 -18.36 -0.34 -18.86
N ALA A 152 -18.24 -0.14 -20.18
CA ALA A 152 -17.49 0.95 -20.77
C ALA A 152 -18.40 2.19 -20.81
N GLY A 153 -18.44 2.94 -19.71
CA GLY A 153 -19.34 4.08 -19.54
C GLY A 153 -18.60 5.39 -19.42
N ARG A 154 -19.03 6.42 -20.15
CA ARG A 154 -18.66 7.80 -19.86
C ARG A 154 -19.53 8.34 -18.72
N LYS A 155 -18.90 8.96 -17.75
CA LYS A 155 -19.54 9.62 -16.61
C LYS A 155 -18.99 11.02 -16.47
N SER A 156 -19.75 11.89 -15.82
CA SER A 156 -19.32 13.26 -15.53
C SER A 156 -19.80 13.70 -14.16
N ILE A 157 -18.98 14.49 -13.47
CA ILE A 157 -19.32 15.08 -12.16
C ILE A 157 -19.08 16.60 -12.24
N PRO A 158 -20.07 17.44 -11.91
CA PRO A 158 -19.89 18.89 -11.93
C PRO A 158 -18.97 19.37 -10.79
N LEU A 159 -18.02 20.23 -11.12
CA LEU A 159 -17.22 20.97 -10.15
C LEU A 159 -18.02 22.14 -9.59
N LYS A 160 -17.76 22.50 -8.33
CA LYS A 160 -18.34 23.71 -7.75
C LYS A 160 -17.72 24.96 -8.40
N ASN A 161 -18.51 26.04 -8.48
CA ASN A 161 -18.06 27.31 -9.09
C ASN A 161 -17.05 28.09 -8.22
N ASP A 162 -16.99 27.78 -6.94
CA ASP A 162 -16.13 28.40 -5.93
C ASP A 162 -14.89 27.55 -5.60
N LEU A 163 -14.63 26.50 -6.37
CA LEU A 163 -13.43 25.69 -6.19
C LEU A 163 -12.18 26.56 -6.38
N ALA A 164 -11.25 26.46 -5.43
CA ALA A 164 -9.95 27.08 -5.58
C ALA A 164 -9.18 26.43 -6.74
N GLY A 165 -8.29 27.20 -7.37
CA GLY A 165 -7.34 26.64 -8.31
C GLY A 165 -6.36 25.71 -7.57
N GLY A 166 -5.97 24.62 -8.21
CA GLY A 166 -5.05 23.65 -7.62
C GLY A 166 -5.25 22.22 -8.12
N ARG A 167 -4.54 21.29 -7.48
CA ARG A 167 -4.56 19.87 -7.85
C ARG A 167 -5.67 19.12 -7.11
N TYR A 168 -6.39 18.28 -7.85
CA TYR A 168 -7.47 17.43 -7.36
C TYR A 168 -7.29 16.01 -7.89
N TYR A 169 -8.01 15.06 -7.31
CA TYR A 169 -8.13 13.71 -7.85
C TYR A 169 -9.55 13.19 -7.77
N LEU A 170 -9.95 12.46 -8.82
CA LEU A 170 -11.15 11.67 -8.89
C LEU A 170 -10.84 10.28 -8.33
N LYS A 171 -11.53 9.88 -7.26
CA LYS A 171 -11.54 8.52 -6.72
C LYS A 171 -12.83 7.82 -7.14
N VAL A 172 -12.70 6.66 -7.79
CA VAL A 172 -13.81 5.79 -8.17
C VAL A 172 -13.72 4.53 -7.34
N SER A 173 -14.77 4.22 -6.59
CA SER A 173 -14.88 3.01 -5.78
C SER A 173 -16.02 2.15 -6.28
N LEU A 174 -15.76 0.87 -6.49
CA LEU A 174 -16.74 -0.15 -6.87
C LEU A 174 -16.92 -1.10 -5.68
N SER A 175 -18.16 -1.34 -5.27
CA SER A 175 -18.52 -2.30 -4.22
C SER A 175 -19.49 -3.34 -4.77
N ALA A 176 -19.11 -4.62 -4.75
CA ALA A 176 -19.93 -5.74 -5.22
C ALA A 176 -19.60 -7.01 -4.42
N GLY A 177 -20.62 -7.77 -4.01
CA GLY A 177 -20.43 -9.07 -3.33
C GLY A 177 -19.60 -9.01 -2.05
N GLY A 178 -19.59 -7.87 -1.33
CA GLY A 178 -18.78 -7.66 -0.12
C GLY A 178 -17.31 -7.35 -0.39
N GLN A 179 -16.89 -7.25 -1.65
CA GLN A 179 -15.58 -6.75 -2.04
C GLN A 179 -15.66 -5.29 -2.47
N SER A 180 -14.61 -4.52 -2.22
CA SER A 180 -14.47 -3.16 -2.72
C SER A 180 -13.11 -2.97 -3.39
N ILE A 181 -13.14 -2.32 -4.55
CA ILE A 181 -11.94 -1.90 -5.29
C ILE A 181 -12.04 -0.40 -5.56
N SER A 182 -10.91 0.29 -5.60
CA SER A 182 -10.89 1.71 -5.95
C SER A 182 -9.73 2.08 -6.85
N LYS A 183 -9.93 3.13 -7.65
CA LYS A 183 -8.93 3.73 -8.54
C LYS A 183 -8.99 5.24 -8.45
N THR A 184 -7.85 5.89 -8.68
CA THR A 184 -7.71 7.34 -8.64
C THR A 184 -7.14 7.88 -9.94
N ALA A 185 -7.54 9.08 -10.33
CA ALA A 185 -6.97 9.83 -11.44
C ALA A 185 -6.88 11.32 -11.06
N SER A 186 -5.73 11.95 -11.30
CA SER A 186 -5.47 13.35 -10.91
C SER A 186 -5.74 14.34 -12.04
N PHE A 187 -6.18 15.55 -11.69
CA PHE A 187 -6.35 16.68 -12.60
C PHE A 187 -6.07 18.02 -11.90
N GLN A 188 -6.01 19.10 -12.68
CA GLN A 188 -5.81 20.47 -12.22
C GLN A 188 -7.10 21.27 -12.41
N VAL A 189 -7.35 22.19 -11.49
CA VAL A 189 -8.38 23.22 -11.61
C VAL A 189 -7.69 24.56 -11.76
N GLU A 190 -8.02 25.28 -12.83
CA GLU A 190 -7.46 26.59 -13.15
C GLU A 190 -7.90 27.64 -12.11
N GLU A 191 -6.98 28.54 -11.74
CA GLU A 191 -7.35 29.68 -10.91
C GLU A 191 -8.39 30.54 -11.63
N LYS A 192 -9.43 30.94 -10.90
CA LYS A 192 -10.44 31.84 -11.44
C LYS A 192 -9.74 33.14 -11.85
N PRO A 193 -9.91 33.62 -13.10
CA PRO A 193 -9.30 34.86 -13.55
C PRO A 193 -9.70 35.98 -12.59
N THR A 194 -8.75 36.48 -11.80
CA THR A 194 -8.94 37.68 -11.00
C THR A 194 -9.19 38.81 -11.97
N LEU A 195 -10.38 39.41 -11.93
CA LEU A 195 -10.70 40.56 -12.79
C LEU A 195 -9.57 41.60 -12.65
N PRO A 196 -9.01 42.09 -13.79
CA PRO A 196 -7.96 43.09 -13.74
C PRO A 196 -8.46 44.31 -12.98
N THR A 197 -7.76 44.65 -11.90
CA THR A 197 -8.05 45.84 -11.12
C THR A 197 -7.79 47.06 -12.01
N ALA A 198 -8.85 47.81 -12.33
CA ALA A 198 -8.81 48.90 -13.29
C ALA A 198 -7.80 49.98 -12.86
N THR A 199 -6.73 50.13 -13.64
CA THR A 199 -5.74 51.20 -13.45
C THR A 199 -6.22 52.46 -14.19
N SER A 200 -6.39 53.54 -13.43
CA SER A 200 -6.89 54.84 -13.87
C SER A 200 -5.92 55.56 -14.81
N LEU A 201 -6.42 55.96 -15.99
CA LEU A 201 -5.69 56.71 -17.02
C LEU A 201 -5.68 58.22 -16.70
N THR A 202 -4.50 58.84 -16.76
CA THR A 202 -4.30 60.31 -16.69
C THR A 202 -3.70 60.87 -17.98
N PRO A 203 -3.94 62.16 -18.33
CA PRO A 203 -3.65 62.71 -19.66
C PRO A 203 -2.20 63.23 -19.82
N ARG A 204 -1.63 62.94 -21.00
CA ARG A 204 -0.29 63.28 -21.51
C ARG A 204 -0.11 64.76 -21.88
N THR A 205 0.90 65.42 -21.31
CA THR A 205 1.69 66.49 -21.96
C THR A 205 3.14 66.43 -21.47
N ALA A 206 3.87 65.47 -21.99
CA ALA A 206 5.33 65.40 -22.08
C ALA A 206 5.62 64.31 -23.13
N GLN A 207 6.79 64.32 -23.76
CA GLN A 207 7.24 63.11 -24.46
C GLN A 207 7.13 61.98 -23.44
N GLN A 208 6.27 61.02 -23.76
CA GLN A 208 5.93 59.93 -22.87
C GLN A 208 6.06 58.66 -23.70
N CYS A 209 6.46 57.60 -23.02
CA CYS A 209 6.56 56.26 -23.56
C CYS A 209 5.19 55.71 -23.90
N PRO A 210 5.02 55.05 -25.06
CA PRO A 210 3.73 54.50 -25.48
C PRO A 210 3.08 53.72 -24.33
N PRO A 211 1.73 53.62 -24.31
CA PRO A 211 1.00 53.04 -23.19
C PRO A 211 1.52 51.67 -22.76
N THR A 212 2.07 50.91 -23.70
CA THR A 212 2.81 49.68 -23.46
C THR A 212 4.11 49.72 -24.26
N CYS A 213 5.21 49.37 -23.60
CA CYS A 213 6.49 49.10 -24.25
C CYS A 213 6.82 47.60 -24.30
N ASP A 214 5.89 46.79 -23.82
CA ASP A 214 6.01 45.34 -23.69
C ASP A 214 5.83 44.67 -25.06
N ASP A 215 6.86 43.99 -25.57
CA ASP A 215 6.77 43.20 -26.80
C ASP A 215 6.24 41.77 -26.58
N ASN A 216 5.87 41.45 -25.33
CA ASN A 216 5.45 40.13 -24.83
C ASN A 216 6.53 39.05 -24.97
N ASN A 217 7.79 39.44 -25.12
CA ASN A 217 8.90 38.51 -25.10
C ASN A 217 9.50 38.47 -23.69
N ALA A 218 9.36 37.34 -23.00
CA ALA A 218 9.96 37.16 -21.67
C ALA A 218 11.50 37.27 -21.67
N CYS A 219 12.12 37.23 -22.87
CA CYS A 219 13.55 37.37 -23.09
C CYS A 219 14.04 38.78 -23.35
N THR A 220 13.17 39.77 -23.31
CA THR A 220 13.57 41.16 -23.48
C THR A 220 13.29 41.92 -22.20
N LYS A 221 14.21 42.82 -21.87
CA LYS A 221 13.98 43.87 -20.92
C LYS A 221 13.51 45.09 -21.70
N ASP A 222 12.24 45.38 -21.57
CA ASP A 222 11.62 46.49 -22.28
C ASP A 222 11.79 47.77 -21.48
N THR A 223 12.49 48.73 -22.09
CA THR A 223 12.77 50.02 -21.49
C THR A 223 12.26 51.13 -22.40
N CYS A 224 11.63 52.12 -21.77
CA CYS A 224 11.34 53.36 -22.43
C CYS A 224 11.48 54.51 -21.44
N GLY A 225 12.29 55.50 -21.83
CA GLY A 225 12.58 56.66 -21.00
C GLY A 225 13.31 57.73 -21.80
N ALA A 226 13.86 58.72 -21.11
CA ALA A 226 14.63 59.78 -21.75
C ALA A 226 15.90 59.22 -22.43
N GLU A 227 16.48 58.17 -21.87
CA GLU A 227 17.64 57.43 -22.37
C GLU A 227 17.39 56.75 -23.72
N THR A 228 16.14 56.37 -24.01
CA THR A 228 15.73 55.83 -25.31
C THR A 228 15.04 56.88 -26.20
N ASN A 229 15.09 58.16 -25.82
CA ASN A 229 14.32 59.25 -26.44
C ASN A 229 12.81 58.94 -26.55
N PHE A 230 12.26 58.26 -25.54
CA PHE A 230 10.87 57.82 -25.48
C PHE A 230 10.46 56.86 -26.60
N ALA A 231 11.43 56.23 -27.27
CA ALA A 231 11.22 55.06 -28.12
C ALA A 231 11.34 53.79 -27.27
N CYS A 232 10.64 52.73 -27.66
CA CYS A 232 10.81 51.44 -27.01
C CYS A 232 12.12 50.79 -27.40
N ALA A 233 12.90 50.38 -26.40
CA ALA A 233 14.10 49.59 -26.57
C ALA A 233 13.90 48.24 -25.88
N HIS A 234 14.18 47.17 -26.62
CA HIS A 234 14.05 45.79 -26.17
C HIS A 234 15.46 45.21 -26.07
N GLU A 235 15.99 45.09 -24.85
CA GLU A 235 17.32 44.54 -24.63
C GLU A 235 17.20 43.04 -24.33
N THR A 236 17.81 42.20 -25.16
CA THR A 236 17.79 40.74 -24.94
C THR A 236 18.51 40.39 -23.64
N LEU A 237 17.82 39.67 -22.76
CA LEU A 237 18.39 39.09 -21.55
C LEU A 237 19.21 37.85 -21.94
N SER A 238 20.44 37.74 -21.45
CA SER A 238 21.25 36.53 -21.53
C SER A 238 21.71 36.15 -20.13
N PRO A 239 21.36 34.95 -19.62
CA PRO A 239 20.52 33.92 -20.25
C PRO A 239 19.02 34.29 -20.40
N CYS A 240 18.34 33.68 -21.38
CA CYS A 240 16.88 33.69 -21.44
C CYS A 240 16.27 32.35 -21.85
N CYS A 241 15.24 31.96 -21.08
CA CYS A 241 14.36 30.88 -21.46
C CYS A 241 13.23 31.27 -22.42
N GLY A 242 13.18 30.59 -23.56
CA GLY A 242 12.18 30.67 -24.62
C GLY A 242 12.73 31.06 -25.99
N ASP A 243 14.05 31.17 -26.18
CA ASP A 243 14.69 31.58 -27.43
C ASP A 243 15.04 30.39 -28.36
N GLY A 244 14.74 29.17 -27.93
CA GLY A 244 15.01 27.92 -28.64
C GLY A 244 16.43 27.39 -28.48
N THR A 245 17.28 28.01 -27.66
CA THR A 245 18.69 27.64 -27.49
C THR A 245 19.05 27.52 -26.00
N CYS A 246 19.29 26.30 -25.52
CA CYS A 246 19.76 26.09 -24.14
C CYS A 246 21.16 26.70 -23.91
N GLN A 247 21.24 27.83 -23.21
CA GLN A 247 22.50 28.53 -22.94
C GLN A 247 23.26 27.90 -21.77
N SER A 248 24.58 28.09 -21.68
CA SER A 248 25.42 27.41 -20.67
C SER A 248 25.09 27.74 -19.20
N SER A 249 24.39 28.85 -18.97
CA SER A 249 23.90 29.28 -17.65
C SER A 249 22.45 28.87 -17.37
N GLU A 250 21.79 28.22 -18.32
CA GLU A 250 20.46 27.66 -18.16
C GLU A 250 20.55 26.17 -17.86
N ASP A 251 19.62 25.67 -17.07
CA ASP A 251 19.41 24.23 -16.91
C ASP A 251 17.95 23.89 -17.20
N TYR A 252 17.65 22.62 -17.44
CA TYR A 252 16.27 22.16 -17.71
C TYR A 252 15.31 22.44 -16.55
N ARG A 253 15.80 22.74 -15.34
CA ARG A 253 14.95 23.06 -14.18
C ARG A 253 14.51 24.51 -14.19
N THR A 254 15.35 25.39 -14.71
CA THR A 254 15.14 26.83 -14.82
C THR A 254 14.57 27.22 -16.17
N CYS A 255 14.85 26.44 -17.22
CA CYS A 255 14.34 26.66 -18.57
C CYS A 255 13.85 25.39 -19.27
N LEU A 256 12.60 25.00 -19.01
CA LEU A 256 11.99 23.83 -19.65
C LEU A 256 11.68 24.06 -21.15
N ALA A 257 11.62 25.31 -21.60
CA ALA A 257 11.26 25.67 -22.98
C ALA A 257 12.39 25.35 -23.98
N ASP A 258 13.64 25.64 -23.60
CA ASP A 258 14.79 25.51 -24.51
C ASP A 258 15.75 24.40 -24.08
N CYS A 259 15.90 24.18 -22.78
CA CYS A 259 16.71 23.09 -22.26
C CYS A 259 15.87 21.84 -22.16
N THR A 260 15.99 20.97 -23.16
CA THR A 260 15.56 19.59 -23.01
C THR A 260 16.25 18.98 -21.79
N PRO A 261 15.52 18.31 -20.88
CA PRO A 261 16.17 17.50 -19.86
C PRO A 261 17.17 16.58 -20.54
N PRO A 262 18.30 16.25 -19.88
CA PRO A 262 19.35 15.38 -20.44
C PRO A 262 18.80 14.10 -21.11
N ASP A 263 17.62 13.65 -20.67
CA ASP A 263 16.92 12.45 -21.10
C ASP A 263 16.11 12.59 -22.40
N ALA A 264 15.86 13.81 -22.91
CA ALA A 264 15.00 14.02 -24.09
C ALA A 264 15.77 14.13 -25.42
N ALA A 265 17.03 14.58 -25.40
CA ALA A 265 17.87 14.65 -26.61
C ALA A 265 18.70 13.37 -26.85
N GLY A 266 18.86 12.55 -25.81
CA GLY A 266 19.42 11.21 -25.87
C GLY A 266 18.47 10.26 -25.19
N GLY A 267 17.34 9.96 -25.85
CA GLY A 267 16.44 8.92 -25.38
C GLY A 267 17.24 7.64 -25.22
N ASP A 268 17.57 7.29 -23.98
CA ASP A 268 18.19 6.03 -23.67
C ASP A 268 17.26 4.95 -24.21
N ASP A 269 17.67 4.32 -25.32
CA ASP A 269 17.07 3.12 -25.90
C ASP A 269 16.96 1.98 -24.85
N LEU A 270 17.59 2.19 -23.69
CA LEU A 270 17.56 1.38 -22.47
C LEU A 270 16.15 0.91 -22.09
N PHE A 271 15.09 1.69 -22.34
CA PHE A 271 13.71 1.32 -21.95
C PHE A 271 12.80 0.98 -23.13
N ARG A 272 13.26 1.13 -24.38
CA ARG A 272 12.39 0.92 -25.55
C ARG A 272 11.98 -0.54 -25.64
N GLY A 273 10.67 -0.79 -25.65
CA GLY A 273 10.10 -2.13 -25.77
C GLY A 273 10.15 -2.99 -24.50
N LYS A 274 10.63 -2.46 -23.37
CA LYS A 274 10.58 -3.14 -22.08
C LYS A 274 9.22 -2.96 -21.42
N SER A 275 8.75 -4.00 -20.74
CA SER A 275 7.64 -3.89 -19.80
C SER A 275 8.03 -3.02 -18.60
N ILE A 276 7.04 -2.51 -17.86
CA ILE A 276 7.28 -1.69 -16.67
C ILE A 276 8.16 -2.40 -15.62
N PHE A 277 8.04 -3.73 -15.49
CA PHE A 277 8.85 -4.50 -14.56
C PHE A 277 10.31 -4.62 -15.03
N GLU A 278 10.54 -4.87 -16.32
CA GLU A 278 11.89 -4.90 -16.89
C GLU A 278 12.57 -3.52 -16.84
N THR A 279 11.78 -2.45 -17.00
CA THR A 279 12.25 -1.08 -16.82
C THR A 279 12.71 -0.85 -15.38
N ILE A 280 11.92 -1.23 -14.37
CA ILE A 280 12.30 -1.12 -12.95
C ILE A 280 13.57 -1.91 -12.65
N ASP A 281 13.70 -3.14 -13.16
CA ASP A 281 14.91 -3.95 -12.98
C ASP A 281 16.13 -3.29 -13.64
N THR A 282 15.94 -2.70 -14.82
CA THR A 282 17.01 -1.97 -15.51
C THR A 282 17.44 -0.73 -14.73
N ILE A 283 16.48 0.03 -14.16
CA ILE A 283 16.77 1.19 -13.30
C ILE A 283 17.52 0.77 -12.04
N ARG A 284 17.16 -0.38 -11.44
CA ARG A 284 17.89 -0.96 -10.31
C ARG A 284 19.35 -1.27 -10.64
N GLU A 285 19.63 -1.77 -11.85
CA GLU A 285 21.01 -1.99 -12.29
C GLU A 285 21.77 -0.67 -12.50
N VAL A 286 21.13 0.35 -13.08
CA VAL A 286 21.71 1.71 -13.18
C VAL A 286 22.08 2.24 -11.79
N ALA A 287 21.23 2.02 -10.78
CA ALA A 287 21.42 2.49 -9.42
C ALA A 287 22.73 2.00 -8.76
N LYS A 288 23.29 0.87 -9.22
CA LYS A 288 24.60 0.38 -8.73
C LYS A 288 25.76 1.31 -9.07
N SER A 289 25.62 2.09 -10.14
CA SER A 289 26.65 2.99 -10.65
C SER A 289 26.27 4.47 -10.59
N ASP A 290 24.98 4.79 -10.72
CA ASP A 290 24.46 6.15 -10.77
C ASP A 290 23.12 6.24 -10.04
N TYR A 291 23.21 6.50 -8.73
CA TYR A 291 22.04 6.64 -7.85
C TYR A 291 21.12 7.77 -8.30
N SER A 292 21.67 8.96 -8.59
CA SER A 292 20.89 10.15 -8.90
C SER A 292 20.07 9.97 -10.19
N ARG A 293 20.68 9.37 -11.21
CA ARG A 293 20.01 9.07 -12.47
C ARG A 293 18.92 8.01 -12.30
N ALA A 294 19.19 6.96 -11.54
CA ALA A 294 18.18 5.93 -11.26
C ALA A 294 16.96 6.48 -10.51
N VAL A 295 17.18 7.36 -9.52
CA VAL A 295 16.09 8.08 -8.83
C VAL A 295 15.27 8.92 -9.82
N SER A 296 15.92 9.67 -10.71
CA SER A 296 15.25 10.47 -11.74
C SER A 296 14.33 9.62 -12.61
N TYR A 297 14.80 8.45 -13.06
CA TYR A 297 13.97 7.52 -13.82
C TYR A 297 12.75 7.02 -13.04
N CYS A 298 12.90 6.70 -11.75
CA CYS A 298 11.75 6.31 -10.92
C CYS A 298 10.74 7.45 -10.77
N GLN A 299 11.20 8.69 -10.65
CA GLN A 299 10.33 9.87 -10.55
C GLN A 299 9.50 10.11 -11.81
N GLY A 300 9.99 9.67 -12.98
CA GLY A 300 9.26 9.71 -14.25
C GLY A 300 8.15 8.65 -14.40
N ILE A 301 8.02 7.68 -13.48
CA ILE A 301 6.97 6.66 -13.54
C ILE A 301 5.63 7.24 -13.08
N GLU A 302 4.65 7.28 -13.98
CA GLU A 302 3.33 7.90 -13.74
C GLU A 302 2.51 7.19 -12.63
N VAL A 303 2.59 5.86 -12.56
CA VAL A 303 1.82 5.07 -11.60
C VAL A 303 2.57 4.97 -10.28
N LEU A 304 2.03 5.60 -9.22
CA LEU A 304 2.65 5.68 -7.88
C LEU A 304 3.12 4.33 -7.32
N SER A 305 2.34 3.25 -7.46
CA SER A 305 2.74 1.93 -6.96
C SER A 305 3.99 1.38 -7.65
N TYR A 306 4.17 1.66 -8.95
CA TYR A 306 5.37 1.29 -9.69
C TYR A 306 6.55 2.21 -9.37
N GLN A 307 6.30 3.50 -9.15
CA GLN A 307 7.30 4.44 -8.66
C GLN A 307 7.85 4.01 -7.30
N HIS A 308 7.00 3.64 -6.33
CA HIS A 308 7.44 3.16 -5.02
C HIS A 308 8.31 1.90 -5.14
N ARG A 309 7.86 0.92 -5.94
CA ARG A 309 8.63 -0.31 -6.20
C ARG A 309 9.96 -0.03 -6.91
N CYS A 310 9.99 0.97 -7.79
CA CYS A 310 11.21 1.43 -8.44
C CYS A 310 12.20 2.00 -7.41
N LEU A 311 11.75 2.91 -6.54
CA LEU A 311 12.57 3.50 -5.48
C LEU A 311 13.09 2.46 -4.49
N GLU A 312 12.27 1.45 -4.14
CA GLU A 312 12.72 0.28 -3.37
C GLU A 312 13.86 -0.47 -4.08
N GLY A 313 13.70 -0.73 -5.39
CA GLY A 313 14.74 -1.33 -6.22
C GLY A 313 16.02 -0.50 -6.25
N VAL A 314 15.91 0.83 -6.38
CA VAL A 314 17.04 1.76 -6.35
C VAL A 314 17.75 1.73 -5.00
N ALA A 315 17.01 1.75 -3.88
CA ALA A 315 17.60 1.68 -2.55
C ALA A 315 18.41 0.39 -2.39
N ALA A 316 17.81 -0.75 -2.76
CA ALA A 316 18.46 -2.05 -2.66
C ALA A 316 19.66 -2.21 -3.63
N GLY A 317 19.55 -1.68 -4.85
CA GLY A 317 20.60 -1.77 -5.87
C GLY A 317 21.81 -0.86 -5.59
N SER A 318 21.55 0.37 -5.16
CA SER A 318 22.60 1.35 -4.84
C SER A 318 23.22 1.17 -3.46
N GLY A 319 22.50 0.51 -2.54
CA GLY A 319 22.86 0.51 -1.13
C GLY A 319 22.61 1.85 -0.42
N ASN A 320 21.85 2.76 -1.03
CA ASN A 320 21.47 4.06 -0.46
C ASN A 320 20.00 4.08 -0.03
N LYS A 321 19.76 4.18 1.29
CA LYS A 321 18.41 4.24 1.87
C LYS A 321 17.65 5.53 1.60
N GLU A 322 18.32 6.59 1.17
CA GLU A 322 17.67 7.88 0.85
C GLU A 322 16.60 7.74 -0.24
N ALA A 323 16.67 6.71 -1.09
CA ALA A 323 15.57 6.41 -2.02
C ALA A 323 14.27 6.01 -1.30
N CYS A 324 14.33 5.32 -0.16
CA CYS A 324 13.14 5.02 0.64
C CYS A 324 12.50 6.28 1.24
N GLU A 325 13.28 7.32 1.53
CA GLU A 325 12.76 8.60 2.06
C GLU A 325 11.87 9.33 1.05
N GLN A 326 12.04 9.06 -0.24
CA GLN A 326 11.26 9.66 -1.33
C GLN A 326 9.89 9.00 -1.54
N ILE A 327 9.62 7.88 -0.87
CA ILE A 327 8.32 7.20 -0.95
C ILE A 327 7.32 7.94 -0.05
N LEU A 328 6.23 8.42 -0.66
CA LEU A 328 5.20 9.20 0.03
C LEU A 328 4.29 8.34 0.91
N ASP A 329 3.95 7.13 0.47
CA ASP A 329 3.12 6.21 1.24
C ASP A 329 3.93 5.54 2.36
N GLN A 330 3.52 5.75 3.61
CA GLN A 330 4.25 5.23 4.77
C GLN A 330 4.35 3.69 4.78
N GLY A 331 3.33 2.99 4.26
CA GLY A 331 3.35 1.53 4.17
C GLY A 331 4.41 1.03 3.20
N ALA A 332 4.44 1.59 1.99
CA ALA A 332 5.45 1.28 0.99
C ALA A 332 6.87 1.72 1.43
N LYS A 333 6.97 2.82 2.18
CA LYS A 333 8.22 3.28 2.77
C LYS A 333 8.76 2.30 3.82
N ASP A 334 7.90 1.83 4.72
CA ASP A 334 8.23 0.79 5.70
C ASP A 334 8.68 -0.52 5.00
N ASP A 335 8.01 -0.88 3.90
CA ASP A 335 8.38 -2.03 3.07
C ASP A 335 9.75 -1.84 2.39
N CYS A 336 10.05 -0.63 1.92
CA CYS A 336 11.35 -0.28 1.36
C CYS A 336 12.49 -0.48 2.38
N TYR A 337 12.35 0.03 3.61
CA TYR A 337 13.35 -0.19 4.66
C TYR A 337 13.50 -1.66 5.03
N PHE A 338 12.39 -2.41 5.09
CA PHE A 338 12.42 -3.86 5.34
C PHE A 338 13.27 -4.58 4.27
N SER A 339 12.97 -4.32 2.99
CA SER A 339 13.71 -4.90 1.86
C SER A 339 15.19 -4.46 1.85
N PHE A 340 15.46 -3.19 2.13
CA PHE A 340 16.81 -2.64 2.21
C PHE A 340 17.66 -3.32 3.31
N ALA A 341 17.12 -3.38 4.53
CA ALA A 341 17.76 -3.99 5.68
C ALA A 341 18.09 -5.47 5.41
N THR A 342 17.10 -6.23 4.92
CA THR A 342 17.23 -7.68 4.72
C THR A 342 18.17 -8.06 3.59
N GLN A 343 18.21 -7.28 2.50
CA GLN A 343 19.10 -7.51 1.36
C GLN A 343 20.56 -7.13 1.66
N LEU A 344 20.79 -6.05 2.40
CA LEU A 344 22.15 -5.62 2.77
C LEU A 344 22.66 -6.26 4.06
N VAL A 345 21.82 -7.04 4.74
CA VAL A 345 22.13 -7.67 6.02
C VAL A 345 22.55 -6.63 7.07
N LYS A 346 21.79 -5.53 7.17
CA LYS A 346 21.99 -4.44 8.14
C LYS A 346 20.76 -4.28 9.03
N SER A 347 20.81 -4.81 10.25
CA SER A 347 19.65 -4.84 11.15
C SER A 347 19.28 -3.46 11.69
N GLU A 348 20.24 -2.55 11.79
CA GLU A 348 20.04 -1.15 12.19
C GLU A 348 19.08 -0.40 11.27
N GLU A 349 18.94 -0.85 10.02
CA GLU A 349 18.03 -0.25 9.03
C GLU A 349 16.58 -0.70 9.19
N CYS A 350 16.28 -1.61 10.13
CA CYS A 350 14.90 -1.87 10.55
C CYS A 350 14.35 -0.76 11.45
N ALA A 351 15.20 0.03 12.12
CA ALA A 351 14.77 1.03 13.11
C ALA A 351 13.83 2.13 12.56
N PRO A 352 14.01 2.65 11.33
CA PRO A 352 13.13 3.66 10.74
C PRO A 352 11.71 3.17 10.42
N ILE A 353 11.45 1.85 10.42
CA ILE A 353 10.13 1.29 10.14
C ILE A 353 9.15 1.71 11.23
N THR A 354 8.10 2.42 10.83
CA THR A 354 7.14 3.03 11.77
C THR A 354 6.10 2.02 12.27
N ARG A 355 5.63 1.11 11.41
CA ARG A 355 4.68 0.07 11.78
C ARG A 355 5.37 -1.01 12.62
N GLU A 356 5.04 -1.06 13.91
CA GLU A 356 5.71 -1.95 14.88
C GLU A 356 5.72 -3.42 14.44
N SER A 357 4.60 -3.94 13.92
CA SER A 357 4.52 -5.33 13.45
C SER A 357 5.48 -5.62 12.31
N ARG A 358 5.66 -4.66 11.39
CA ARG A 358 6.58 -4.78 10.25
C ARG A 358 8.03 -4.63 10.69
N ARG A 359 8.30 -3.73 11.63
CA ARG A 359 9.62 -3.55 12.23
C ARG A 359 10.08 -4.80 12.99
N ASP A 360 9.21 -5.36 13.82
CA ASP A 360 9.51 -6.58 14.56
C ASP A 360 9.73 -7.77 13.61
N GLN A 361 8.95 -7.86 12.52
CA GLN A 361 9.19 -8.83 11.45
C GLN A 361 10.57 -8.63 10.81
N CYS A 362 10.98 -7.39 10.54
CA CYS A 362 12.31 -7.05 10.03
C CYS A 362 13.41 -7.61 10.93
N TYR A 363 13.35 -7.34 12.24
CA TYR A 363 14.34 -7.87 13.18
C TYR A 363 14.32 -9.40 13.24
N MET A 364 13.15 -10.03 13.19
CA MET A 364 13.05 -11.49 13.21
C MET A 364 13.77 -12.17 12.03
N GLU A 365 13.85 -11.54 10.85
CA GLU A 365 14.66 -12.07 9.73
C GLU A 365 16.16 -12.21 10.10
N PHE A 366 16.69 -11.31 10.92
CA PHE A 366 18.08 -11.37 11.41
C PHE A 366 18.26 -12.43 12.49
N VAL A 367 17.27 -12.57 13.37
CA VAL A 367 17.24 -13.63 14.40
C VAL A 367 17.29 -15.01 13.76
N MET A 368 16.55 -15.22 12.67
CA MET A 368 16.56 -16.47 11.91
C MET A 368 17.91 -16.74 11.23
N LYS A 369 18.70 -15.69 10.97
CA LYS A 369 20.09 -15.78 10.48
C LYS A 369 21.12 -15.91 11.61
N GLY A 370 20.67 -16.00 12.87
CA GLY A 370 21.51 -16.19 14.05
C GLY A 370 22.01 -14.90 14.71
N ASP A 371 21.56 -13.73 14.25
CA ASP A 371 21.85 -12.47 14.92
C ASP A 371 20.84 -12.22 16.05
N TYR A 372 21.18 -12.66 17.26
CA TYR A 372 20.36 -12.46 18.46
C TYR A 372 20.64 -11.12 19.17
N THR A 373 21.46 -10.23 18.59
CA THR A 373 21.72 -8.91 19.19
C THR A 373 20.49 -8.01 19.07
N VAL A 374 19.63 -8.27 18.08
CA VAL A 374 18.42 -7.50 17.77
C VAL A 374 17.23 -7.79 18.68
N CYS A 375 17.26 -8.84 19.53
CA CYS A 375 16.11 -9.24 20.37
C CYS A 375 15.58 -8.08 21.24
N ASN A 376 16.45 -7.17 21.68
CA ASN A 376 16.06 -6.03 22.50
C ASN A 376 15.23 -4.99 21.75
N ASN A 377 15.34 -4.95 20.42
CA ASN A 377 14.64 -3.99 19.56
C ASN A 377 13.23 -4.46 19.17
N ILE A 378 12.89 -5.72 19.45
CA ILE A 378 11.56 -6.28 19.20
C ILE A 378 10.60 -5.80 20.29
N ILE A 379 9.50 -5.15 19.89
CA ILE A 379 8.50 -4.62 20.83
C ILE A 379 7.46 -5.69 21.19
N ASN A 380 7.01 -6.47 20.22
CA ASN A 380 6.03 -7.53 20.43
C ASN A 380 6.58 -8.56 21.42
N LYS A 381 5.90 -8.69 22.57
CA LYS A 381 6.32 -9.54 23.68
C LYS A 381 6.49 -11.01 23.28
N TYR A 382 5.61 -11.52 22.42
CA TYR A 382 5.66 -12.91 21.98
C TYR A 382 6.89 -13.16 21.09
N LEU A 383 7.12 -12.30 20.10
CA LEU A 383 8.29 -12.39 19.21
C LEU A 383 9.60 -12.22 19.98
N LYS A 384 9.63 -11.31 20.97
CA LYS A 384 10.79 -11.12 21.85
C LYS A 384 11.11 -12.38 22.66
N GLN A 385 10.11 -12.99 23.29
CA GLN A 385 10.28 -14.26 24.02
C GLN A 385 10.78 -15.39 23.10
N SER A 386 10.26 -15.46 21.87
CA SER A 386 10.76 -16.42 20.87
C SER A 386 12.23 -16.14 20.52
N CYS A 387 12.60 -14.88 20.33
CA CYS A 387 13.99 -14.46 20.07
C CYS A 387 14.94 -14.89 21.21
N ASP A 388 14.57 -14.59 22.45
CA ASP A 388 15.36 -14.94 23.63
C ASP A 388 15.51 -16.46 23.80
N SER A 389 14.44 -17.22 23.51
CA SER A 389 14.46 -18.68 23.55
C SER A 389 15.43 -19.25 22.49
N MET A 390 15.38 -18.74 21.26
CA MET A 390 16.30 -19.16 20.20
C MET A 390 17.75 -18.79 20.53
N LYS A 391 17.98 -17.63 21.13
CA LYS A 391 19.30 -17.21 21.63
C LYS A 391 19.87 -18.22 22.63
N GLN A 392 19.08 -18.62 23.63
CA GLN A 392 19.51 -19.61 24.64
C GLN A 392 19.84 -20.96 24.01
N LEU A 393 19.02 -21.45 23.07
CA LEU A 393 19.26 -22.70 22.36
C LEU A 393 20.56 -22.65 21.53
N SER A 394 20.86 -21.51 20.89
CA SER A 394 22.09 -21.33 20.11
C SER A 394 23.37 -21.39 20.96
N HIS A 395 23.27 -21.06 22.25
CA HIS A 395 24.39 -21.19 23.19
C HIS A 395 24.56 -22.62 23.72
N ALA A 396 23.49 -23.41 23.79
CA ALA A 396 23.54 -24.79 24.27
C ALA A 396 24.12 -25.79 23.24
N THR A 397 24.13 -25.41 21.95
CA THR A 397 24.63 -26.25 20.85
C THR A 397 26.09 -25.99 20.47
N ARG A 398 26.75 -25.03 21.14
CA ARG A 398 28.20 -24.79 21.06
C ARG A 398 28.89 -25.46 22.23
#